data_AF-A0A6I4VYH8-F1
#
_entry.id   AF-A0A6I4VYH8-F1
#
_cell.length_a   1.000
_cell.length_b   1.000
_cell.length_c   1.000
_cell.angle_alpha   90.00
_cell.angle_beta   90.00
_cell.angle_gamma   90.00
#
_symmetry.space_group_name_H-M   'P 1'
#
loop_
_entity.id
_entity.type
_entity.pdbx_description
1 polymer ?
#
loop_
_entity_poly.entity_id
_entity_poly.type
_entity_poly.pdbx_seq_one_letter_code
_entity_poly.pdbx_strand_id
1 'polypeptide(L)'
;MIRFTCYVAALILCVSLLFVPNLAEAKPHKTVQSEYQVTGQVRAWEASYSFRIKAGKKELVKGYGTATQGAPEWGDFKELIKVKHKKGQKLTLELFEISQADGSEIHKLTIPLDKIEGKVFHNETFRNVKVSLN
;
A
#
# COMPACT_ATOMS: atom_id res chain seq x y z
N MET A 1 -32.54 70.32 -16.85
CA MET A 1 -31.90 70.66 -18.13
C MET A 1 -30.46 71.05 -17.81
N ILE A 2 -29.50 70.63 -18.65
CA ILE A 2 -28.03 70.86 -18.60
C ILE A 2 -27.22 69.77 -17.86
N ARG A 3 -26.50 69.00 -18.68
CA ARG A 3 -25.44 68.03 -18.38
C ARG A 3 -24.13 68.78 -18.13
N PHE A 4 -23.30 68.32 -17.20
CA PHE A 4 -21.85 68.50 -17.28
C PHE A 4 -21.11 67.21 -16.89
N THR A 5 -20.38 66.73 -17.89
CA THR A 5 -19.42 65.65 -17.95
C THR A 5 -18.20 65.93 -17.09
N CYS A 6 -17.60 64.93 -16.45
CA CYS A 6 -16.23 64.45 -16.73
C CYS A 6 -15.60 63.60 -15.61
N TYR A 7 -15.14 62.42 -16.05
CA TYR A 7 -13.86 61.76 -15.72
C TYR A 7 -13.45 61.60 -14.25
N VAL A 8 -13.30 60.35 -13.77
CA VAL A 8 -12.03 59.84 -13.24
C VAL A 8 -11.95 58.30 -13.38
N ALA A 9 -10.99 57.86 -14.20
CA ALA A 9 -10.19 56.63 -14.16
C ALA A 9 -10.86 55.28 -13.91
N ALA A 10 -11.13 54.56 -15.00
CA ALA A 10 -11.12 53.10 -15.01
C ALA A 10 -9.67 52.60 -14.84
N LEU A 11 -9.31 52.19 -13.62
CA LEU A 11 -8.04 51.53 -13.33
C LEU A 11 -8.18 50.04 -13.69
N ILE A 12 -7.92 49.68 -14.95
CA ILE A 12 -7.80 48.28 -15.37
C ILE A 12 -6.43 47.79 -14.87
N LEU A 13 -6.39 47.22 -13.67
CA LEU A 13 -5.25 46.40 -13.23
C LEU A 13 -5.27 45.10 -14.05
N CYS A 14 -4.55 45.13 -15.17
CA CYS A 14 -4.11 43.94 -15.88
C CYS A 14 -3.00 43.28 -15.05
N VAL A 15 -3.37 42.52 -14.01
CA VAL A 15 -2.43 41.68 -13.27
C VAL A 15 -2.43 40.31 -13.93
N SER A 16 -1.46 40.17 -14.84
CA SER A 16 -0.76 38.95 -15.23
C SER A 16 -1.54 37.65 -15.02
N LEU A 17 -2.07 37.11 -16.12
CA LEU A 17 -2.18 35.65 -16.26
C LEU A 17 -0.78 35.08 -15.98
N LEU A 18 -0.59 34.52 -14.79
CA LEU A 18 0.39 33.46 -14.62
C LEU A 18 -0.13 32.30 -15.46
N PHE A 19 0.34 32.24 -16.70
CA PHE A 19 0.34 31.05 -17.51
C PHE A 19 1.05 29.97 -16.69
N VAL A 20 0.29 29.15 -15.96
CA VAL A 20 0.81 27.97 -15.28
C VAL A 20 1.16 26.99 -16.39
N PRO A 21 2.45 26.78 -16.72
CA PRO A 21 2.77 25.85 -17.78
C PRO A 21 2.54 24.45 -17.23
N ASN A 22 1.64 23.73 -17.90
CA ASN A 22 1.73 22.29 -18.07
C ASN A 22 1.71 21.47 -16.76
N LEU A 23 0.52 21.35 -16.15
CA LEU A 23 0.19 20.11 -15.47
C LEU A 23 0.18 19.02 -16.54
N ALA A 24 1.28 18.29 -16.66
CA ALA A 24 1.35 17.09 -17.46
C ALA A 24 0.11 16.24 -17.18
N GLU A 25 -0.75 16.09 -18.19
CA GLU A 25 -1.94 15.26 -18.12
C GLU A 25 -1.48 13.82 -17.88
N ALA A 26 -1.46 13.41 -16.61
CA ALA A 26 -1.06 12.07 -16.24
C ALA A 26 -2.04 11.11 -16.91
N LYS A 27 -1.57 10.38 -17.93
CA LYS A 27 -2.35 9.33 -18.60
C LYS A 27 -3.08 8.51 -17.52
N PRO A 28 -4.40 8.30 -17.64
CA PRO A 28 -5.15 7.59 -16.61
C PRO A 28 -4.56 6.18 -16.50
N HIS A 29 -3.84 5.93 -15.41
CA HIS A 29 -3.36 4.58 -15.13
C HIS A 29 -4.58 3.74 -14.79
N LYS A 30 -4.83 2.71 -15.59
CA LYS A 30 -5.91 1.75 -15.32
C LYS A 30 -5.70 1.15 -13.93
N THR A 31 -6.59 1.49 -13.00
CA THR A 31 -6.66 0.87 -11.67
C THR A 31 -7.32 -0.49 -11.80
N VAL A 32 -6.71 -1.50 -11.19
CA VAL A 32 -7.21 -2.87 -11.09
C VAL A 32 -7.32 -3.27 -9.63
N GLN A 33 -8.22 -4.20 -9.34
CA GLN A 33 -8.36 -4.82 -8.03
C GLN A 33 -7.92 -6.28 -8.15
N SER A 34 -7.01 -6.70 -7.25
CA SER A 34 -6.56 -8.08 -7.14
C SER A 34 -6.80 -8.58 -5.73
N GLU A 35 -7.01 -9.89 -5.60
CA GLU A 35 -7.14 -10.58 -4.34
C GLU A 35 -6.03 -11.62 -4.24
N TYR A 36 -5.29 -11.60 -3.13
CA TYR A 36 -4.24 -12.58 -2.85
C TYR A 36 -4.66 -13.44 -1.68
N GLN A 37 -4.62 -14.75 -1.86
CA GLN A 37 -4.69 -15.70 -0.76
C GLN A 37 -3.27 -16.00 -0.27
N VAL A 38 -3.01 -15.67 0.98
CA VAL A 38 -1.73 -15.95 1.66
C VAL A 38 -1.98 -17.04 2.67
N THR A 39 -1.21 -18.12 2.59
CA THR A 39 -1.27 -19.23 3.54
C THR A 39 0.12 -19.55 4.03
N GLY A 40 0.23 -20.06 5.25
CA GLY A 40 1.51 -20.48 5.79
C GLY A 40 1.42 -20.79 7.26
N GLN A 41 2.58 -20.86 7.88
CA GLN A 41 2.72 -21.07 9.31
C GLN A 41 3.54 -19.94 9.91
N VAL A 42 3.18 -19.52 11.10
CA VAL A 42 3.89 -18.50 11.87
C VAL A 42 4.11 -18.97 13.30
N ARG A 43 5.27 -18.62 13.84
CA ARG A 43 5.61 -18.79 15.25
C ARG A 43 5.86 -17.40 15.84
N ALA A 44 4.79 -16.73 16.24
CA ALA A 44 4.83 -15.38 16.80
C ALA A 44 4.25 -15.35 18.22
N TRP A 45 4.63 -14.33 18.98
CA TRP A 45 4.03 -14.08 20.30
C TRP A 45 2.53 -13.86 20.15
N GLU A 46 1.72 -14.46 21.03
CA GLU A 46 0.24 -14.38 20.99
C GLU A 46 -0.39 -14.77 19.63
N ALA A 47 0.32 -15.60 18.85
CA ALA A 47 -0.10 -16.03 17.51
C ALA A 47 -0.33 -14.86 16.53
N SER A 48 0.09 -13.64 16.86
CA SER A 48 -0.27 -12.46 16.09
C SER A 48 0.82 -12.07 15.11
N TYR A 49 0.42 -11.76 13.88
CA TYR A 49 1.30 -11.26 12.84
C TYR A 49 0.65 -10.08 12.13
N SER A 50 1.49 -9.23 11.56
CA SER A 50 1.07 -8.10 10.74
C SER A 50 1.48 -8.32 9.30
N PHE A 51 0.73 -7.69 8.39
CA PHE A 51 1.02 -7.74 6.97
C PHE A 51 0.78 -6.39 6.31
N ARG A 52 1.49 -6.13 5.21
CA ARG A 52 1.21 -5.01 4.32
C ARG A 52 1.56 -5.32 2.88
N ILE A 53 0.83 -4.70 1.95
CA ILE A 53 1.18 -4.67 0.53
C ILE A 53 1.64 -3.27 0.16
N LYS A 54 2.81 -3.18 -0.47
CA LYS A 54 3.43 -1.94 -0.91
C LYS A 54 3.65 -1.91 -2.41
N ALA A 55 3.62 -0.71 -2.95
CA ALA A 55 4.18 -0.39 -4.26
C ALA A 55 5.36 0.58 -4.09
N GLY A 56 6.57 0.02 -4.06
CA GLY A 56 7.76 0.77 -3.68
C GLY A 56 7.67 1.27 -2.23
N LYS A 57 7.72 2.59 -2.03
CA LYS A 57 7.60 3.19 -0.69
C LYS A 57 6.15 3.39 -0.21
N LYS A 58 5.17 3.27 -1.11
CA LYS A 58 3.76 3.51 -0.78
C LYS A 58 3.10 2.24 -0.26
N GLU A 59 2.58 2.29 0.97
CA GLU A 59 1.64 1.28 1.47
C GLU A 59 0.28 1.43 0.77
N LEU A 60 -0.24 0.30 0.29
CA LEU A 60 -1.56 0.22 -0.35
C LEU A 60 -2.59 -0.40 0.58
N VAL A 61 -2.18 -1.43 1.33
CA VAL A 61 -3.01 -2.18 2.29
C VAL A 61 -2.12 -2.58 3.45
N LYS A 62 -2.68 -2.57 4.66
CA LYS A 62 -2.07 -3.13 5.86
C LYS A 62 -3.14 -3.82 6.70
N GLY A 63 -2.73 -4.78 7.52
CA GLY A 63 -3.60 -5.50 8.43
C GLY A 63 -2.80 -6.36 9.39
N TYR A 64 -3.53 -7.14 10.17
CA TYR A 64 -2.98 -8.11 11.09
C TYR A 64 -3.87 -9.35 11.07
N GLY A 65 -3.29 -10.49 11.45
CA GLY A 65 -3.99 -11.75 11.58
C GLY A 65 -3.53 -12.49 12.81
N THR A 66 -4.32 -13.49 13.19
CA THR A 66 -4.02 -14.40 14.29
C THR A 66 -3.93 -15.81 13.71
N ALA A 67 -2.81 -16.48 13.98
CA ALA A 67 -2.62 -17.86 13.61
C ALA A 67 -3.33 -18.80 14.58
N THR A 68 -3.44 -20.08 14.22
CA THR A 68 -4.13 -21.07 15.05
C THR A 68 -3.42 -21.35 16.38
N GLN A 69 -2.12 -21.07 16.47
CA GLN A 69 -1.29 -21.28 17.67
C GLN A 69 -0.23 -20.18 17.80
N GLY A 70 0.13 -19.86 19.05
CA GLY A 70 1.22 -18.94 19.37
C GLY A 70 2.54 -19.67 19.66
N ALA A 71 3.63 -18.92 19.68
CA ALA A 71 4.94 -19.43 20.06
C ALA A 71 4.88 -20.12 21.45
N PRO A 72 5.61 -21.24 21.68
CA PRO A 72 6.66 -21.80 20.81
C PRO A 72 6.15 -22.69 19.66
N GLU A 73 4.84 -22.96 19.59
CA GLU A 73 4.26 -23.79 18.54
C GLU A 73 4.13 -23.03 17.22
N TRP A 74 3.97 -23.78 16.14
CA TRP A 74 3.67 -23.21 14.82
C TRP A 74 2.16 -23.13 14.64
N GLY A 75 1.64 -21.93 14.47
CA GLY A 75 0.25 -21.69 14.10
C GLY A 75 0.08 -21.60 12.59
N ASP A 76 -0.95 -22.22 12.04
CA ASP A 76 -1.35 -22.03 10.65
C ASP A 76 -2.09 -20.69 10.50
N PHE A 77 -1.93 -20.05 9.34
CA PHE A 77 -2.71 -18.86 9.00
C PHE A 77 -3.18 -18.90 7.55
N LYS A 78 -4.31 -18.23 7.31
CA LYS A 78 -4.88 -17.99 5.99
C LYS A 78 -5.47 -16.58 5.95
N GLU A 79 -4.97 -15.76 5.04
CA GLU A 79 -5.38 -14.37 4.88
C GLU A 79 -5.80 -14.10 3.43
N LEU A 80 -6.88 -13.33 3.25
CA LEU A 80 -7.37 -12.89 1.94
C LEU A 80 -7.21 -11.37 1.82
N ILE A 81 -6.23 -10.95 1.00
CA ILE A 81 -5.85 -9.54 0.90
C ILE A 81 -6.33 -8.96 -0.42
N LYS A 82 -7.31 -8.06 -0.36
CA LYS A 82 -7.80 -7.28 -1.52
C LYS A 82 -6.98 -5.98 -1.67
N VAL A 83 -6.40 -5.75 -2.84
CA VAL A 83 -5.60 -4.54 -3.12
C VAL A 83 -5.97 -3.90 -4.45
N LYS A 84 -6.22 -2.58 -4.40
CA LYS A 84 -6.38 -1.72 -5.58
C LYS A 84 -5.02 -1.13 -5.96
N HIS A 85 -4.59 -1.31 -7.20
CA HIS A 85 -3.30 -0.87 -7.68
C HIS A 85 -3.32 -0.54 -9.18
N LYS A 86 -2.27 0.09 -9.69
CA LYS A 86 -2.16 0.38 -11.13
C LYS A 86 -1.77 -0.90 -11.88
N LYS A 87 -2.38 -1.17 -13.04
CA LYS A 87 -2.00 -2.32 -13.87
C LYS A 87 -0.49 -2.31 -14.17
N GLY A 88 0.18 -3.45 -13.96
CA GLY A 88 1.63 -3.60 -14.17
C GLY A 88 2.51 -2.99 -13.07
N GLN A 89 1.93 -2.47 -11.98
CA GLN A 89 2.67 -1.98 -10.83
C GLN A 89 3.30 -3.15 -10.07
N LYS A 90 4.60 -3.05 -9.78
CA LYS A 90 5.29 -4.03 -8.93
C LYS A 90 4.79 -3.89 -7.49
N LEU A 91 4.35 -5.00 -6.93
CA LEU A 91 3.84 -5.08 -5.57
C LEU A 91 4.72 -6.00 -4.72
N THR A 92 4.84 -5.64 -3.45
CA THR A 92 5.57 -6.41 -2.44
C THR A 92 4.65 -6.66 -1.26
N LEU A 93 4.49 -7.92 -0.86
CA LEU A 93 3.89 -8.31 0.40
C LEU A 93 4.99 -8.38 1.46
N GLU A 94 4.77 -7.75 2.60
CA GLU A 94 5.61 -7.91 3.79
C GLU A 94 4.76 -8.55 4.89
N LEU A 95 5.24 -9.65 5.45
CA LEU A 95 4.73 -10.27 6.68
C LEU A 95 5.74 -9.99 7.79
N PHE A 96 5.29 -9.62 8.98
CA PHE A 96 6.19 -9.25 10.08
C PHE A 96 5.48 -9.36 11.43
N GLU A 97 6.26 -9.33 12.49
CA GLU A 97 5.79 -9.27 13.86
C GLU A 97 6.06 -7.86 14.42
N ILE A 98 5.20 -7.40 15.33
CA ILE A 98 5.43 -6.18 16.09
C ILE A 98 5.98 -6.57 17.45
N SER A 99 7.20 -6.13 17.74
CA SER A 99 7.85 -6.30 19.04
C SER A 99 7.00 -5.66 20.14
N GLN A 100 6.62 -6.45 21.15
CA GLN A 100 5.89 -5.94 22.31
C GLN A 100 6.77 -5.13 23.26
N ALA A 101 8.09 -5.19 23.09
CA ALA A 101 9.03 -4.44 23.92
C ALA A 101 9.11 -2.96 23.52
N ASP A 102 9.09 -2.68 22.21
CA ASP A 102 9.39 -1.34 21.67
C ASP A 102 8.54 -0.92 20.45
N GLY A 103 7.63 -1.79 19.99
CA GLY A 103 6.78 -1.54 18.83
C GLY A 103 7.49 -1.64 17.47
N SER A 104 8.75 -2.10 17.45
CA SER A 104 9.51 -2.26 16.20
C SER A 104 8.99 -3.41 15.33
N GLU A 105 9.13 -3.28 14.01
CA GLU A 105 8.84 -4.36 13.07
C GLU A 105 10.01 -5.37 13.06
N ILE A 106 9.76 -6.60 13.49
CA ILE A 106 10.76 -7.68 13.56
C ILE A 106 10.35 -8.87 12.68
N HIS A 107 11.31 -9.77 12.44
CA HIS A 107 11.12 -11.04 11.71
C HIS A 107 10.43 -10.89 10.34
N LYS A 108 10.76 -9.82 9.60
CA LYS A 108 10.07 -9.45 8.37
C LYS A 108 10.41 -10.38 7.21
N LEU A 109 9.38 -10.99 6.63
CA LEU A 109 9.44 -11.73 5.37
C LEU A 109 8.91 -10.86 4.22
N THR A 110 9.73 -10.65 3.19
CA THR A 110 9.40 -9.81 2.02
C THR A 110 9.20 -10.66 0.78
N ILE A 111 8.03 -10.57 0.16
CA ILE A 111 7.60 -11.41 -0.96
C ILE A 111 7.24 -10.53 -2.18
N PRO A 112 8.00 -10.62 -3.28
CA PRO A 112 7.64 -9.95 -4.53
C PRO A 112 6.44 -10.66 -5.20
N LEU A 113 5.32 -9.95 -5.36
CA LEU A 113 4.07 -10.56 -5.84
C LEU A 113 4.09 -10.92 -7.34
N ASP A 114 5.05 -10.40 -8.10
CA ASP A 114 5.29 -10.76 -9.50
C ASP A 114 6.07 -12.09 -9.66
N LYS A 115 6.45 -12.75 -8.56
CA LYS A 115 7.27 -13.98 -8.57
C LYS A 115 6.74 -15.07 -7.64
N ILE A 116 5.42 -15.18 -7.50
CA ILE A 116 4.77 -16.08 -6.53
C ILE A 116 4.54 -17.51 -7.04
N GLU A 117 4.45 -17.70 -8.36
CA GLU A 117 4.08 -18.99 -8.95
C GLU A 117 5.10 -20.10 -8.60
N GLY A 118 4.59 -21.20 -8.01
CA GLY A 118 5.39 -22.36 -7.65
C GLY A 118 6.40 -22.14 -6.52
N LYS A 119 6.38 -20.98 -5.85
CA LYS A 119 7.34 -20.65 -4.80
C LYS A 119 6.77 -20.80 -3.40
N VAL A 120 7.66 -21.19 -2.49
CA VAL A 120 7.43 -21.20 -1.05
C VAL A 120 8.41 -20.24 -0.42
N PHE A 121 7.91 -19.36 0.45
CA PHE A 121 8.71 -18.36 1.15
C PHE A 121 8.79 -18.73 2.63
N HIS A 122 9.91 -18.40 3.26
CA HIS A 122 10.14 -18.67 4.67
C HIS A 122 11.24 -17.76 5.24
N ASN A 123 11.23 -17.61 6.56
CA ASN A 123 12.30 -17.11 7.40
C ASN A 123 12.22 -17.84 8.77
N GLU A 124 12.82 -17.28 9.81
CA GLU A 124 12.82 -17.81 11.17
C GLU A 124 11.43 -17.91 11.82
N THR A 125 10.52 -17.01 11.47
CA THR A 125 9.20 -16.86 12.13
C THR A 125 8.05 -17.30 11.25
N PHE A 126 8.18 -17.18 9.94
CA PHE A 126 7.19 -17.55 8.93
C PHE A 126 7.75 -18.70 8.09
N ARG A 127 7.00 -19.78 7.93
CA ARG A 127 7.41 -20.90 7.07
C ARG A 127 6.26 -21.41 6.23
N ASN A 128 6.61 -22.18 5.19
CA ASN A 128 5.65 -22.77 4.27
C ASN A 128 4.71 -21.72 3.64
N VAL A 129 5.17 -20.47 3.51
CA VAL A 129 4.32 -19.37 3.04
C VAL A 129 4.13 -19.49 1.55
N LYS A 130 2.87 -19.58 1.13
CA LYS A 130 2.44 -19.63 -0.26
C LYS A 130 1.49 -18.49 -0.52
N VAL A 131 1.67 -17.84 -1.66
CA VAL A 131 0.80 -16.76 -2.13
C VAL A 131 0.21 -17.19 -3.46
N SER A 132 -1.11 -17.10 -3.59
CA SER A 132 -1.81 -17.31 -4.85
C SER A 132 -2.74 -16.14 -5.14
N LEU A 133 -2.94 -15.85 -6.42
CA LEU A 133 -4.02 -14.97 -6.84
C LEU A 133 -5.34 -15.74 -6.68
N ASN A 134 -6.33 -15.14 -6.02
CA ASN A 134 -7.68 -15.70 -5.85
C ASN A 134 -8.61 -15.28 -6.99
#